data_AF-A0A3M6WGT9-F1
#
_entry.id   AF-A0A3M6WGT9-F1
#
_cell.length_a   1.000
_cell.length_b   1.000
_cell.length_c   1.000
_cell.angle_alpha   90.00
_cell.angle_beta   90.00
_cell.angle_gamma   90.00
#
_symmetry.space_group_name_H-M   'P 1'
#
loop_
_entity.id
_entity.type
_entity.pdbx_description
1 polymer ?
#
loop_
_entity_poly.entity_id
_entity_poly.type
_entity_poly.pdbx_seq_one_letter_code
_entity_poly.pdbx_strand_id
1 'polypeptide(L)'
;MFNALTCRSSTKSVLRGEIPVFGGKNSNRMFNYAVMGSLLGQGMVIYFPPLQRVFQTEALGVGDLVSEAVSPNGHQIHDPWLTPTGQQQCRDRCDRFQRHGEIELLLASPMRRALQTCHLTFEPVVRRGKKIVALPIAEEASDAPCDTGSEVDILQADFPDIVDFDNVKYGWWHHDQELAVDPPSLNARAAKLSRFIRDRPEKEVVLVSHGFFNHYLTGDVNDKGEQTTPWWEETELRTFSFVEGDERAMIRETDESMRRRGAKEEGPRLNRPKERGKSISV
;
A
#
# COMPACT_ATOMS: atom_id res chain seq x y z
N MET A 1 35.07 4.05 5.72
CA MET A 1 35.66 2.71 6.00
C MET A 1 36.70 2.30 4.94
N PHE A 2 36.37 2.32 3.64
CA PHE A 2 37.30 1.95 2.56
C PHE A 2 38.59 2.79 2.47
N ASN A 3 38.53 4.10 2.70
CA ASN A 3 39.73 4.97 2.71
C ASN A 3 40.69 4.72 3.90
N ALA A 4 40.23 4.10 4.99
CA ALA A 4 41.10 3.78 6.13
C ALA A 4 41.81 2.42 5.95
N LEU A 5 41.27 1.53 5.11
CA LEU A 5 41.85 0.23 4.77
C LEU A 5 43.01 0.35 3.77
N THR A 6 43.02 1.39 2.94
CA THR A 6 44.05 1.65 1.92
C THR A 6 45.33 2.30 2.49
N CYS A 7 45.26 2.91 3.68
CA CYS A 7 46.32 3.78 4.20
C CYS A 7 47.38 3.11 5.09
N ARG A 8 47.54 1.78 5.11
CA ARG A 8 48.64 1.16 5.90
C ARG A 8 49.47 0.08 5.19
N SER A 9 49.26 -0.18 3.91
CA SER A 9 50.21 -0.98 3.13
C SER A 9 50.03 -0.72 1.64
N SER A 10 51.07 -0.24 0.96
CA SER A 10 51.10 -0.18 -0.50
C SER A 10 51.21 -1.56 -1.16
N THR A 11 51.36 -2.63 -0.38
CA THR A 11 51.66 -3.98 -0.89
C THR A 11 50.80 -5.11 -0.31
N LYS A 12 49.91 -4.86 0.65
CA LYS A 12 49.06 -5.91 1.27
C LYS A 12 47.59 -5.55 1.23
N SER A 13 46.75 -6.48 0.80
CA SER A 13 45.31 -6.27 0.61
C SER A 13 44.46 -7.13 1.54
N VAL A 14 43.46 -6.51 2.16
CA VAL A 14 42.44 -7.21 2.97
C VAL A 14 41.57 -8.11 2.08
N LEU A 15 41.30 -7.72 0.84
CA LEU A 15 40.50 -8.50 -0.12
C LEU A 15 41.23 -9.75 -0.65
N ARG A 16 42.56 -9.81 -0.50
CA ARG A 16 43.38 -11.00 -0.82
C ARG A 16 43.63 -11.92 0.37
N GLY A 17 43.07 -11.63 1.55
CA GLY A 17 43.22 -12.46 2.75
C GLY A 17 44.58 -12.36 3.46
N GLU A 18 45.44 -11.41 3.06
CA GLU A 18 46.79 -11.25 3.60
C GLU A 18 46.82 -10.55 4.96
N ILE A 19 45.70 -9.94 5.38
CA ILE A 19 45.50 -9.32 6.68
C ILE A 19 44.21 -9.92 7.29
N PRO A 20 44.31 -10.72 8.38
CA PRO A 20 43.14 -11.33 8.99
C PRO A 20 42.26 -10.25 9.66
N VAL A 21 40.99 -10.19 9.27
CA VAL A 21 40.01 -9.22 9.81
C VAL A 21 39.60 -9.59 11.24
N PHE A 22 39.57 -10.88 11.58
CA PHE A 22 39.21 -11.34 12.92
C PHE A 22 40.30 -12.24 13.51
N GLY A 23 40.75 -11.94 14.73
CA GLY A 23 41.43 -12.89 15.62
C GLY A 23 42.84 -13.40 15.25
N GLY A 24 43.69 -12.63 14.55
CA GLY A 24 45.08 -13.03 14.23
C GLY A 24 46.16 -12.15 14.86
N LYS A 25 47.40 -12.66 15.04
CA LYS A 25 48.58 -11.89 15.53
C LYS A 25 48.90 -10.64 14.69
N ASN A 26 48.40 -10.58 13.45
CA ASN A 26 48.56 -9.46 12.51
C ASN A 26 47.24 -8.70 12.21
N SER A 27 46.16 -8.92 12.98
CA SER A 27 44.93 -8.14 12.79
C SER A 27 45.07 -6.74 13.38
N ASN A 28 44.55 -5.74 12.68
CA ASN A 28 44.55 -4.37 13.19
C ASN A 28 43.43 -4.19 14.21
N ARG A 29 43.71 -4.59 15.46
CA ARG A 29 42.75 -4.52 16.56
C ARG A 29 42.20 -3.10 16.75
N MET A 30 43.04 -2.08 16.59
CA MET A 30 42.61 -0.69 16.74
C MET A 30 41.65 -0.25 15.63
N PHE A 31 41.88 -0.69 14.39
CA PHE A 31 40.94 -0.47 13.29
C PHE A 31 39.61 -1.20 13.53
N ASN A 32 39.64 -2.44 13.99
CA ASN A 32 38.43 -3.19 14.30
C ASN A 32 37.63 -2.55 15.45
N TYR A 33 38.32 -2.04 16.48
CA TYR A 33 37.66 -1.28 17.55
C TYR A 33 37.06 0.03 17.04
N ALA A 34 37.74 0.74 16.13
CA ALA A 34 37.20 1.97 15.53
C ALA A 34 35.96 1.68 14.66
N VAL A 35 36.00 0.63 13.83
CA VAL A 35 34.86 0.21 13.01
C VAL A 35 33.70 -0.25 13.89
N MET A 36 33.97 -1.07 14.90
CA MET A 36 32.94 -1.54 15.83
C MET A 36 32.35 -0.39 16.65
N GLY A 37 33.16 0.56 17.10
CA GLY A 37 32.70 1.77 17.77
C GLY A 37 31.84 2.66 16.86
N SER A 38 32.18 2.78 15.58
CA SER A 38 31.38 3.51 14.59
C SER A 38 30.02 2.84 14.36
N LEU A 39 29.99 1.51 14.21
CA LEU A 39 28.76 0.75 14.00
C LEU A 39 27.87 0.76 15.25
N LEU A 40 28.47 0.62 16.43
CA LEU A 40 27.77 0.77 17.71
C LEU A 40 27.22 2.17 17.89
N GLY A 41 27.99 3.21 17.56
CA GLY A 41 27.53 4.60 17.61
C GLY A 41 26.32 4.84 16.70
N GLN A 42 26.36 4.34 15.46
CA GLN A 42 25.23 4.40 14.53
C GLN A 42 24.03 3.61 15.07
N GLY A 43 24.23 2.39 15.58
CA GLY A 43 23.18 1.60 16.21
C GLY A 43 22.57 2.25 17.45
N MET A 44 23.38 2.94 18.26
CA MET A 44 22.89 3.69 19.42
C MET A 44 22.07 4.91 19.00
N VAL A 45 22.45 5.62 17.94
CA VAL A 45 21.61 6.71 17.42
C VAL A 45 20.27 6.16 16.95
N ILE A 46 20.25 5.01 16.26
CA ILE A 46 19.02 4.43 15.69
C ILE A 46 18.13 3.75 16.74
N TYR A 47 18.68 3.15 17.79
CA TYR A 47 17.92 2.27 18.70
C TYR A 47 17.96 2.65 20.19
N PHE A 48 18.73 3.68 20.59
CA PHE A 48 18.81 4.11 21.98
C PHE A 48 17.95 5.38 22.21
N PRO A 49 16.84 5.30 22.97
CA PRO A 49 15.84 6.38 23.06
C PRO A 49 16.36 7.76 23.48
N PRO A 50 17.34 7.89 24.40
CA PRO A 50 17.91 9.20 24.72
C PRO A 50 18.61 9.87 23.54
N LEU A 51 19.31 9.10 22.69
CA LEU A 51 20.01 9.63 21.53
C LEU A 51 19.06 9.86 20.35
N GLN A 52 18.04 9.02 20.18
CA GLN A 52 16.97 9.24 19.20
C GLN A 52 16.28 10.59 19.40
N ARG A 53 16.04 11.01 20.66
CA ARG A 53 15.44 12.31 20.96
C ARG A 53 16.35 13.50 20.64
N VAL A 54 17.65 13.36 20.85
CA VAL A 54 18.63 14.43 20.58
C VAL A 54 18.87 14.59 19.08
N PHE A 55 18.96 13.47 18.36
CA PHE A 55 19.24 13.45 16.92
C PHE A 55 17.99 13.36 16.04
N GLN A 56 16.79 13.34 16.63
CA GLN A 56 15.51 13.20 15.93
C GLN A 56 15.49 12.02 14.94
N THR A 57 15.95 10.85 15.39
CA THR A 57 16.03 9.64 14.54
C THR A 57 14.94 8.64 14.90
N GLU A 58 14.32 8.06 13.87
CA GLU A 58 13.36 6.98 14.01
C GLU A 58 14.07 5.62 13.93
N ALA A 59 13.56 4.61 14.64
CA ALA A 59 14.15 3.27 14.62
C ALA A 59 13.88 2.61 13.27
N LEU A 60 14.95 2.36 12.49
CA LEU A 60 14.86 1.60 11.24
C LEU A 60 14.49 0.14 11.53
N GLY A 61 13.47 -0.37 10.84
CA GLY A 61 13.14 -1.78 10.84
C GLY A 61 14.19 -2.59 10.08
N VAL A 62 14.41 -3.86 10.45
CA VAL A 62 15.31 -4.75 9.70
C VAL A 62 14.87 -4.90 8.22
N GLY A 63 13.58 -4.68 7.94
CA GLY A 63 13.03 -4.63 6.59
C GLY A 63 13.49 -3.41 5.75
N ASP A 64 13.79 -2.28 6.38
CA ASP A 64 14.27 -1.07 5.67
C ASP A 64 15.68 -1.25 5.11
N LEU A 65 16.48 -2.12 5.73
CA LEU A 65 17.84 -2.43 5.27
C LEU A 65 17.86 -3.38 4.06
N VAL A 66 16.75 -4.09 3.81
CA VAL A 66 16.59 -5.10 2.74
C VAL A 66 15.58 -4.62 1.68
N SER A 67 14.90 -3.49 1.90
CA SER A 67 13.98 -2.88 0.95
C SER A 67 14.73 -2.20 -0.20
N GLU A 68 15.16 -2.99 -1.17
CA GLU A 68 15.12 -2.53 -2.56
C GLU A 68 13.66 -2.51 -2.98
N ALA A 69 12.98 -1.36 -2.90
CA ALA A 69 11.96 -0.92 -3.88
C ALA A 69 11.01 0.16 -3.35
N VAL A 70 11.51 1.36 -3.06
CA VAL A 70 10.76 2.58 -3.41
C VAL A 70 11.79 3.52 -4.02
N SER A 71 11.76 3.68 -5.34
CA SER A 71 12.55 4.75 -5.98
C SER A 71 12.10 6.08 -5.35
N PRO A 72 13.01 6.97 -4.93
CA PRO A 72 12.64 8.27 -4.35
C PRO A 72 11.69 9.08 -5.24
N ASN A 73 11.67 8.79 -6.55
CA ASN A 73 10.81 9.43 -7.54
C ASN A 73 9.65 8.56 -8.02
N GLY A 74 9.29 7.48 -7.30
CA GLY A 74 8.23 6.56 -7.70
C GLY A 74 6.90 7.25 -8.02
N HIS A 75 6.58 8.32 -7.27
CA HIS A 75 5.38 9.14 -7.49
C HIS A 75 5.30 9.84 -8.87
N GLN A 76 6.42 9.96 -9.59
CA GLN A 76 6.49 10.62 -10.89
C GLN A 76 6.31 9.63 -12.04
N ILE A 77 6.35 8.32 -11.76
CA ILE A 77 6.13 7.30 -12.77
C ILE A 77 4.63 7.23 -13.02
N HIS A 78 4.20 7.57 -14.23
CA HIS A 78 2.80 7.52 -14.61
C HIS A 78 2.25 6.09 -14.59
N ASP A 79 1.10 5.88 -13.94
CA ASP A 79 0.37 4.61 -13.85
C ASP A 79 1.29 3.36 -13.79
N PRO A 80 2.12 3.23 -12.74
CA PRO A 80 3.19 2.26 -12.72
C PRO A 80 2.67 0.83 -12.50
N TRP A 81 3.40 -0.13 -13.05
CA TRP A 81 3.30 -1.54 -12.69
C TRP A 81 3.78 -1.80 -11.26
N LEU A 82 3.39 -2.93 -10.68
CA LEU A 82 4.00 -3.41 -9.44
C LEU A 82 5.49 -3.69 -9.65
N THR A 83 6.27 -3.34 -8.64
CA THR A 83 7.66 -3.76 -8.51
C THR A 83 7.76 -5.28 -8.37
N PRO A 84 8.92 -5.90 -8.64
CA PRO A 84 9.11 -7.33 -8.41
C PRO A 84 8.75 -7.77 -6.98
N THR A 85 9.08 -6.94 -5.98
CA THR A 85 8.70 -7.12 -4.58
C THR A 85 7.19 -7.13 -4.40
N GLY A 86 6.48 -6.13 -4.96
CA GLY A 86 5.02 -6.07 -4.91
C GLY A 86 4.33 -7.26 -5.58
N GLN A 87 4.88 -7.74 -6.70
CA GLN A 87 4.38 -8.96 -7.35
C GLN A 87 4.57 -10.20 -6.47
N GLN A 88 5.70 -10.29 -5.75
CA GLN A 88 5.94 -11.39 -4.83
C GLN A 88 4.99 -11.34 -3.62
N GLN A 89 4.76 -10.16 -3.06
CA GLN A 89 3.78 -9.97 -1.99
C GLN A 89 2.37 -10.43 -2.41
N CYS A 90 1.96 -10.14 -3.65
CA CYS A 90 0.69 -10.62 -4.21
C CYS A 90 0.63 -12.14 -4.30
N ARG A 91 1.71 -12.79 -4.78
CA ARG A 91 1.80 -14.27 -4.84
C ARG A 91 1.76 -14.90 -3.44
N ASP A 92 2.52 -14.36 -2.50
CA ASP A 92 2.51 -14.82 -1.11
C ASP A 92 1.13 -14.62 -0.46
N ARG A 93 0.38 -13.59 -0.85
CA ARG A 93 -1.01 -13.39 -0.41
C ARG A 93 -1.94 -14.41 -1.05
N CYS A 94 -1.79 -14.69 -2.35
CA CYS A 94 -2.55 -15.72 -3.06
C CYS A 94 -2.45 -17.07 -2.36
N ASP A 95 -1.22 -17.50 -2.02
CA ASP A 95 -0.96 -18.78 -1.36
C ASP A 95 -1.56 -18.86 0.05
N ARG A 96 -1.60 -17.73 0.77
CA ARG A 96 -2.15 -17.65 2.14
C ARG A 96 -3.68 -17.51 2.17
N PHE A 97 -4.30 -17.05 1.08
CA PHE A 97 -5.74 -16.83 1.04
C PHE A 97 -6.46 -18.17 0.80
N GLN A 98 -7.29 -18.60 1.75
CA GLN A 98 -7.92 -19.93 1.71
C GLN A 98 -9.32 -19.93 1.07
N ARG A 99 -9.96 -18.77 1.00
CA ARG A 99 -11.37 -18.62 0.63
C ARG A 99 -11.57 -18.31 -0.86
N HIS A 100 -10.60 -18.68 -1.71
CA HIS A 100 -10.69 -18.42 -3.16
C HIS A 100 -11.99 -18.94 -3.75
N GLY A 101 -12.48 -20.10 -3.32
CA GLY A 101 -13.70 -20.73 -3.83
C GLY A 101 -14.99 -19.97 -3.55
N GLU A 102 -14.98 -19.07 -2.56
CA GLU A 102 -16.16 -18.31 -2.15
C GLU A 102 -16.33 -17.02 -2.95
N ILE A 103 -15.25 -16.49 -3.56
CA ILE A 103 -15.28 -15.21 -4.26
C ILE A 103 -16.18 -15.27 -5.50
N GLU A 104 -17.17 -14.38 -5.53
CA GLU A 104 -18.16 -14.28 -6.60
C GLU A 104 -17.88 -13.11 -7.56
N LEU A 105 -17.21 -12.05 -7.08
CA LEU A 105 -16.91 -10.84 -7.83
C LEU A 105 -15.53 -10.27 -7.47
N LEU A 106 -14.76 -9.90 -8.49
CA LEU A 106 -13.49 -9.19 -8.37
C LEU A 106 -13.68 -7.75 -8.85
N LEU A 107 -13.39 -6.77 -7.99
CA LEU A 107 -13.40 -5.36 -8.30
C LEU A 107 -11.99 -4.79 -8.10
N ALA A 108 -11.58 -3.87 -8.96
CA ALA A 108 -10.35 -3.13 -8.77
C ALA A 108 -10.45 -1.73 -9.37
N SER A 109 -9.66 -0.78 -8.87
CA SER A 109 -9.45 0.47 -9.61
C SER A 109 -8.77 0.17 -10.96
N PRO A 110 -9.02 0.95 -12.03
CA PRO A 110 -8.36 0.79 -13.32
C PRO A 110 -6.87 1.17 -13.35
N MET A 111 -6.21 1.37 -12.20
CA MET A 111 -4.75 1.54 -12.12
C MET A 111 -4.03 0.23 -12.36
N ARG A 112 -2.93 0.23 -13.12
CA ARG A 112 -2.15 -0.98 -13.44
C ARG A 112 -1.76 -1.76 -12.19
N ARG A 113 -1.23 -1.07 -11.17
CA ARG A 113 -0.84 -1.71 -9.90
C ARG A 113 -2.01 -2.42 -9.20
N ALA A 114 -3.22 -1.86 -9.26
CA ALA A 114 -4.40 -2.43 -8.62
C ALA A 114 -4.95 -3.62 -9.42
N LEU A 115 -5.04 -3.49 -10.74
CA LEU A 115 -5.43 -4.58 -11.64
C LEU A 115 -4.45 -5.76 -11.52
N GLN A 116 -3.14 -5.49 -11.52
CA GLN A 116 -2.11 -6.51 -11.35
C GLN A 116 -2.15 -7.14 -9.95
N THR A 117 -2.38 -6.35 -8.90
CA THR A 117 -2.55 -6.87 -7.53
C THR A 117 -3.74 -7.81 -7.46
N CYS A 118 -4.88 -7.42 -8.03
CA CYS A 118 -6.09 -8.25 -8.06
C CYS A 118 -5.86 -9.55 -8.84
N HIS A 119 -5.27 -9.45 -10.04
CA HIS A 119 -4.96 -10.59 -10.88
C HIS A 119 -4.01 -11.59 -10.21
N LEU A 120 -2.90 -11.12 -9.63
CA LEU A 120 -1.89 -11.99 -9.01
C LEU A 120 -2.38 -12.57 -7.67
N THR A 121 -3.06 -11.77 -6.85
CA THR A 121 -3.53 -12.21 -5.53
C THR A 121 -4.69 -13.20 -5.63
N PHE A 122 -5.55 -13.03 -6.64
CA PHE A 122 -6.74 -13.85 -6.84
C PHE A 122 -6.67 -14.65 -8.15
N GLU A 123 -5.46 -15.04 -8.57
CA GLU A 123 -5.23 -15.85 -9.76
C GLU A 123 -6.15 -17.09 -9.82
N PRO A 124 -6.38 -17.84 -8.71
CA PRO A 124 -7.25 -19.00 -8.75
C PRO A 124 -8.71 -18.65 -9.12
N VAL A 125 -9.16 -17.44 -8.82
CA VAL A 125 -10.50 -16.92 -9.15
C VAL A 125 -10.55 -16.52 -10.62
N VAL A 126 -9.53 -15.84 -11.12
CA VAL A 126 -9.41 -15.46 -12.54
C VAL A 126 -9.31 -16.70 -13.43
N ARG A 127 -8.52 -17.70 -13.03
CA ARG A 127 -8.38 -18.97 -13.76
C ARG A 127 -9.68 -19.77 -13.85
N ARG A 128 -10.62 -19.57 -12.92
CA ARG A 128 -11.99 -20.13 -13.00
C ARG A 128 -12.91 -19.35 -13.96
N GLY A 129 -12.41 -18.31 -14.62
CA GLY A 129 -13.12 -17.54 -15.63
C GLY A 129 -13.82 -16.28 -15.11
N LYS A 130 -13.59 -15.87 -13.86
CA LYS A 130 -14.11 -14.60 -13.34
C LYS A 130 -13.24 -13.45 -13.85
N LYS A 131 -13.87 -12.43 -14.45
CA LYS A 131 -13.20 -11.20 -14.84
C LYS A 131 -13.11 -10.22 -13.67
N ILE A 132 -12.09 -9.37 -13.69
CA ILE A 132 -11.96 -8.22 -12.79
C ILE A 132 -12.78 -7.07 -13.37
N VAL A 133 -13.73 -6.52 -12.63
CA VAL A 133 -14.47 -5.34 -13.06
C VAL A 133 -13.70 -4.09 -12.62
N ALA A 134 -13.25 -3.29 -13.60
CA ALA A 134 -12.52 -2.06 -13.35
C ALA A 134 -13.48 -0.93 -12.96
N LEU A 135 -13.25 -0.28 -11.81
CA LEU A 135 -14.10 0.78 -11.26
C LEU A 135 -13.29 2.05 -10.96
N PRO A 136 -13.39 3.12 -11.78
CA PRO A 136 -12.69 4.39 -11.53
C PRO A 136 -12.96 4.97 -10.13
N ILE A 137 -14.17 4.76 -9.60
CA ILE A 137 -14.53 5.23 -8.25
C ILE A 137 -13.76 4.53 -7.09
N ALA A 138 -12.91 3.56 -7.38
CA ALA A 138 -12.00 2.91 -6.42
C ALA A 138 -10.55 3.41 -6.52
N GLU A 139 -10.29 4.44 -7.32
CA GLU A 139 -8.97 5.07 -7.50
C GLU A 139 -8.43 5.73 -6.22
N GLU A 140 -7.12 5.96 -6.18
CA GLU A 140 -6.44 6.64 -5.09
C GLU A 140 -6.95 8.09 -4.91
N ALA A 141 -6.71 8.63 -3.72
CA ALA A 141 -7.12 9.96 -3.29
C ALA A 141 -6.07 11.05 -3.61
N SER A 142 -5.36 10.93 -4.74
CA SER A 142 -4.27 11.82 -5.14
C SER A 142 -4.24 11.98 -6.67
N ASP A 143 -3.69 13.10 -7.14
CA ASP A 143 -3.51 13.46 -8.55
C ASP A 143 -2.02 13.38 -8.98
N ALA A 144 -1.18 12.73 -8.17
CA ALA A 144 0.19 12.47 -8.53
C ALA A 144 0.27 11.64 -9.84
N PRO A 145 1.35 11.73 -10.64
CA PRO A 145 1.47 10.95 -11.85
C PRO A 145 1.27 9.44 -11.64
N CYS A 146 1.76 8.89 -10.52
CA CYS A 146 1.52 7.48 -10.19
C CYS A 146 0.05 7.15 -9.90
N ASP A 147 -0.72 8.13 -9.44
CA ASP A 147 -2.15 8.04 -9.15
C ASP A 147 -3.01 8.61 -10.28
N THR A 148 -2.40 8.85 -11.45
CA THR A 148 -3.10 9.17 -12.69
C THR A 148 -3.10 7.94 -13.59
N GLY A 149 -4.28 7.58 -14.10
CA GLY A 149 -4.48 6.35 -14.86
C GLY A 149 -4.16 6.45 -16.34
N SER A 150 -3.93 5.31 -16.97
CA SER A 150 -3.81 5.23 -18.43
C SER A 150 -5.16 5.21 -19.14
N GLU A 151 -5.13 5.56 -20.43
CA GLU A 151 -6.29 5.44 -21.31
C GLU A 151 -6.80 4.00 -21.38
N VAL A 152 -8.12 3.83 -21.58
CA VAL A 152 -8.77 2.52 -21.55
C VAL A 152 -8.22 1.55 -22.60
N ASP A 153 -7.88 2.03 -23.80
CA ASP A 153 -7.31 1.21 -24.87
C ASP A 153 -5.93 0.65 -24.49
N ILE A 154 -5.15 1.43 -23.75
CA ILE A 154 -3.84 0.99 -23.22
C ILE A 154 -4.07 -0.10 -22.16
N LEU A 155 -5.01 0.11 -21.24
CA LEU A 155 -5.32 -0.87 -20.19
C LEU A 155 -5.90 -2.18 -20.76
N GLN A 156 -6.71 -2.09 -21.82
CA GLN A 156 -7.23 -3.27 -22.54
C GLN A 156 -6.11 -4.08 -23.19
N ALA A 157 -5.09 -3.41 -23.74
CA ALA A 157 -3.91 -4.07 -24.29
C ALA A 157 -3.03 -4.72 -23.20
N ASP A 158 -2.93 -4.07 -22.04
CA ASP A 158 -2.15 -4.56 -20.90
C ASP A 158 -2.81 -5.77 -20.19
N PHE A 159 -4.15 -5.82 -20.17
CA PHE A 159 -4.93 -6.85 -19.48
C PHE A 159 -5.98 -7.51 -20.40
N PRO A 160 -5.55 -8.17 -21.49
CA PRO A 160 -6.47 -8.74 -22.48
C PRO A 160 -7.30 -9.86 -21.87
N ASP A 161 -8.61 -9.83 -22.11
CA ASP A 161 -9.59 -10.86 -21.73
C ASP A 161 -9.79 -11.14 -20.24
N ILE A 162 -9.02 -10.52 -19.34
CA ILE A 162 -9.09 -10.74 -17.89
C ILE A 162 -9.80 -9.62 -17.12
N VAL A 163 -9.87 -8.41 -17.68
CA VAL A 163 -10.53 -7.24 -17.07
C VAL A 163 -11.73 -6.82 -17.92
N ASP A 164 -12.83 -6.50 -17.24
CA ASP A 164 -14.00 -5.84 -17.78
C ASP A 164 -13.89 -4.32 -17.54
N PHE A 165 -13.82 -3.57 -18.64
CA PHE A 165 -13.65 -2.12 -18.64
C PHE A 165 -14.95 -1.36 -18.94
N ASP A 166 -16.13 -2.00 -18.90
CA ASP A 166 -17.41 -1.35 -19.25
C ASP A 166 -17.72 -0.10 -18.41
N ASN A 167 -17.19 -0.01 -17.19
CA ASN A 167 -17.34 1.14 -16.30
C ASN A 167 -16.28 2.23 -16.50
N VAL A 168 -15.26 1.98 -17.31
CA VAL A 168 -14.14 2.90 -17.57
C VAL A 168 -14.46 3.74 -18.81
N LYS A 169 -14.81 5.00 -18.60
CA LYS A 169 -15.18 5.92 -19.68
C LYS A 169 -13.96 6.67 -20.19
N TYR A 170 -14.06 7.19 -21.41
CA TYR A 170 -13.04 8.09 -21.95
C TYR A 170 -12.87 9.29 -21.02
N GLY A 171 -11.62 9.67 -20.73
CA GLY A 171 -11.30 10.76 -19.81
C GLY A 171 -11.38 10.41 -18.32
N TRP A 172 -11.52 9.13 -17.95
CA TRP A 172 -11.59 8.73 -16.54
C TRP A 172 -10.35 9.13 -15.72
N TRP A 173 -9.20 9.33 -16.36
CA TRP A 173 -7.95 9.73 -15.70
C TRP A 173 -7.90 11.24 -15.35
N HIS A 174 -8.95 12.01 -15.65
CA HIS A 174 -9.07 13.39 -15.20
C HIS A 174 -9.65 13.45 -13.79
N HIS A 175 -8.90 14.01 -12.85
CA HIS A 175 -9.32 14.20 -11.44
C HIS A 175 -10.23 15.42 -11.27
N ASP A 176 -11.32 15.45 -12.03
CA ASP A 176 -12.39 16.43 -11.90
C ASP A 176 -13.72 15.78 -11.52
N GLN A 177 -14.68 16.62 -11.11
CA GLN A 177 -16.04 16.19 -10.76
C GLN A 177 -16.07 15.03 -9.75
N GLU A 178 -16.56 13.85 -10.15
CA GLU A 178 -16.67 12.68 -9.30
C GLU A 178 -15.31 12.08 -8.90
N LEU A 179 -14.26 12.33 -9.69
CA LEU A 179 -12.91 11.83 -9.45
C LEU A 179 -11.99 12.90 -8.86
N ALA A 180 -12.53 14.08 -8.52
CA ALA A 180 -11.79 15.11 -7.81
C ALA A 180 -11.27 14.60 -6.45
N VAL A 181 -10.07 15.09 -6.09
CA VAL A 181 -9.31 14.63 -4.93
C VAL A 181 -9.55 15.46 -3.67
N ASP A 182 -10.53 16.37 -3.69
CA ASP A 182 -10.93 17.12 -2.50
C ASP A 182 -11.72 16.21 -1.52
N PRO A 183 -11.62 16.42 -0.20
CA PRO A 183 -12.24 15.54 0.78
C PRO A 183 -13.77 15.34 0.60
N PRO A 184 -14.58 16.37 0.28
CA PRO A 184 -16.00 16.17 -0.06
C PRO A 184 -16.22 15.17 -1.21
N SER A 185 -15.49 15.34 -2.32
CA SER A 185 -15.59 14.45 -3.50
C SER A 185 -15.16 13.03 -3.16
N LEU A 186 -14.07 12.85 -2.41
CA LEU A 186 -13.59 11.54 -1.97
C LEU A 186 -14.58 10.83 -1.05
N ASN A 187 -15.22 11.53 -0.11
CA ASN A 187 -16.28 10.96 0.74
C ASN A 187 -17.51 10.56 -0.09
N ALA A 188 -17.92 11.39 -1.05
CA ALA A 188 -19.03 11.07 -1.94
C ALA A 188 -18.73 9.84 -2.81
N ARG A 189 -17.50 9.75 -3.34
CA ARG A 189 -16.99 8.63 -4.14
C ARG A 189 -16.96 7.34 -3.33
N ALA A 190 -16.43 7.39 -2.12
CA ALA A 190 -16.40 6.25 -1.19
C ALA A 190 -17.83 5.77 -0.80
N ALA A 191 -18.76 6.69 -0.56
CA ALA A 191 -20.16 6.35 -0.30
C ALA A 191 -20.85 5.74 -1.54
N LYS A 192 -20.53 6.23 -2.74
CA LYS A 192 -21.02 5.64 -4.01
C LYS A 192 -20.49 4.23 -4.21
N LEU A 193 -19.19 4.00 -3.99
CA LEU A 193 -18.57 2.68 -4.09
C LEU A 193 -19.20 1.70 -3.09
N SER A 194 -19.41 2.12 -1.84
CA SER A 194 -20.04 1.28 -0.83
C SER A 194 -21.45 0.83 -1.23
N ARG A 195 -22.27 1.77 -1.75
CA ARG A 195 -23.61 1.44 -2.27
C ARG A 195 -23.57 0.55 -3.50
N PHE A 196 -22.64 0.84 -4.43
CA PHE A 196 -22.44 0.01 -5.62
C PHE A 196 -22.20 -1.45 -5.22
N ILE A 197 -21.32 -1.69 -4.24
CA ILE A 197 -21.01 -3.04 -3.75
C ILE A 197 -22.20 -3.64 -2.99
N ARG A 198 -22.87 -2.89 -2.11
CA ARG A 198 -24.03 -3.39 -1.35
C ARG A 198 -25.17 -3.86 -2.26
N ASP A 199 -25.43 -3.12 -3.33
CA ASP A 199 -26.56 -3.36 -4.23
C ASP A 199 -26.27 -4.48 -5.25
N ARG A 200 -25.08 -5.10 -5.18
CA ARG A 200 -24.71 -6.29 -5.94
C ARG A 200 -25.45 -7.54 -5.44
N PRO A 201 -25.82 -8.47 -6.33
CA PRO A 201 -26.32 -9.78 -5.91
C PRO A 201 -25.24 -10.65 -5.25
N GLU A 202 -23.97 -10.43 -5.60
CA GLU A 202 -22.83 -11.21 -5.09
C GLU A 202 -22.61 -11.04 -3.59
N LYS A 203 -22.29 -12.12 -2.89
CA LYS A 203 -22.10 -12.15 -1.43
C LYS A 203 -20.66 -11.93 -1.00
N GLU A 204 -19.72 -12.52 -1.73
CA GLU A 204 -18.30 -12.43 -1.44
C GLU A 204 -17.61 -11.66 -2.56
N VAL A 205 -17.36 -10.38 -2.27
CA VAL A 205 -16.80 -9.41 -3.20
C VAL A 205 -15.40 -9.02 -2.74
N VAL A 206 -14.44 -9.11 -3.64
CA VAL A 206 -13.10 -8.55 -3.45
C VAL A 206 -13.06 -7.15 -4.05
N LEU A 207 -12.49 -6.20 -3.33
CA LEU A 207 -12.13 -4.88 -3.83
C LEU A 207 -10.63 -4.66 -3.65
N VAL A 208 -9.92 -4.38 -4.75
CA VAL A 208 -8.53 -3.91 -4.72
C VAL A 208 -8.49 -2.42 -5.05
N SER A 209 -8.11 -1.65 -4.05
CA SER A 209 -8.13 -0.17 -4.02
C SER A 209 -6.77 0.32 -3.51
N HIS A 210 -6.68 1.56 -3.05
CA HIS A 210 -5.43 2.20 -2.62
C HIS A 210 -5.48 2.66 -1.16
N GLY A 211 -4.30 2.83 -0.57
CA GLY A 211 -4.15 3.03 0.86
C GLY A 211 -4.89 4.28 1.36
N PHE A 212 -4.70 5.43 0.70
CA PHE A 212 -5.31 6.66 1.20
C PHE A 212 -6.82 6.66 0.97
N PHE A 213 -7.28 6.25 -0.22
CA PHE A 213 -8.70 6.13 -0.52
C PHE A 213 -9.42 5.12 0.39
N ASN A 214 -8.76 4.04 0.80
CA ASN A 214 -9.35 3.08 1.75
C ASN A 214 -9.71 3.72 3.09
N HIS A 215 -9.00 4.75 3.55
CA HIS A 215 -9.40 5.50 4.74
C HIS A 215 -10.74 6.23 4.54
N TYR A 216 -11.02 6.76 3.35
CA TYR A 216 -12.34 7.33 3.04
C TYR A 216 -13.41 6.25 2.99
N LEU A 217 -13.09 5.07 2.44
CA LEU A 217 -14.02 3.94 2.36
C LEU A 217 -14.41 3.41 3.75
N THR A 218 -13.45 3.29 4.67
CA THR A 218 -13.67 2.78 6.03
C THR A 218 -14.13 3.85 7.03
N GLY A 219 -14.19 5.12 6.63
CA GLY A 219 -14.54 6.23 7.52
C GLY A 219 -13.43 6.57 8.52
N ASP A 220 -12.18 6.29 8.16
CA ASP A 220 -10.98 6.55 8.94
C ASP A 220 -10.36 7.92 8.62
N VAL A 221 -11.15 8.87 8.14
CA VAL A 221 -10.73 10.26 7.90
C VAL A 221 -11.52 11.20 8.79
N ASN A 222 -10.86 12.27 9.24
CA ASN A 222 -11.52 13.34 9.96
C ASN A 222 -12.21 14.30 8.98
N ASP A 223 -12.78 15.37 9.53
CA ASP A 223 -13.50 16.31 8.72
C ASP A 223 -12.62 16.99 7.64
N LYS A 224 -11.35 17.21 7.90
CA LYS A 224 -10.43 17.84 6.94
C LYS A 224 -9.91 16.87 5.88
N GLY A 225 -10.32 15.60 5.90
CA GLY A 225 -9.77 14.55 5.04
C GLY A 225 -8.44 13.99 5.53
N GLU A 226 -8.04 14.31 6.77
CA GLU A 226 -6.82 13.78 7.37
C GLU A 226 -7.12 12.39 7.95
N GLN A 227 -6.26 11.41 7.68
CA GLN A 227 -6.44 10.06 8.23
C GLN A 227 -6.38 10.06 9.76
N THR A 228 -7.16 9.17 10.37
CA THR A 228 -7.28 8.99 11.83
C THR A 228 -6.70 7.66 12.31
N THR A 229 -6.30 6.79 11.37
CA THR A 229 -5.69 5.49 11.62
C THR A 229 -4.34 5.37 10.91
N PRO A 230 -3.48 4.42 11.32
CA PRO A 230 -2.24 4.14 10.59
C PRO A 230 -2.48 3.74 9.14
N TRP A 231 -1.48 3.98 8.30
CA TRP A 231 -1.50 3.57 6.89
C TRP A 231 -1.79 2.08 6.73
N TRP A 232 -2.48 1.76 5.65
CA TRP A 232 -2.61 0.38 5.20
C TRP A 232 -1.26 -0.16 4.76
N GLU A 233 -0.96 -1.40 5.14
CA GLU A 233 0.25 -2.09 4.68
C GLU A 233 0.12 -2.55 3.22
N GLU A 234 1.24 -2.80 2.55
CA GLU A 234 1.24 -3.33 1.19
C GLU A 234 0.56 -4.69 1.15
N THR A 235 -0.40 -4.86 0.24
CA THR A 235 -1.20 -6.09 0.11
C THR A 235 -1.94 -6.50 1.39
N GLU A 236 -2.25 -5.54 2.27
CA GLU A 236 -3.04 -5.78 3.46
C GLU A 236 -4.45 -6.28 3.09
N LEU A 237 -4.89 -7.33 3.77
CA LEU A 237 -6.24 -7.88 3.62
C LEU A 237 -7.05 -7.56 4.86
N ARG A 238 -8.13 -6.79 4.68
CA ARG A 238 -9.17 -6.59 5.69
C ARG A 238 -10.52 -7.08 5.17
N THR A 239 -11.34 -7.62 6.05
CA THR A 239 -12.67 -8.15 5.71
C THR A 239 -13.75 -7.37 6.43
N PHE A 240 -14.80 -6.98 5.71
CA PHE A 240 -15.88 -6.12 6.17
C PHE A 240 -17.24 -6.76 5.88
N SER A 241 -18.24 -6.40 6.66
CA SER A 241 -19.65 -6.73 6.41
C SER A 241 -20.48 -5.46 6.39
N PHE A 242 -21.52 -5.42 5.56
CA PHE A 242 -22.49 -4.35 5.61
C PHE A 242 -23.31 -4.42 6.90
N VAL A 243 -23.61 -3.25 7.47
CA VAL A 243 -24.52 -3.14 8.61
C VAL A 243 -25.94 -3.42 8.13
N GLU A 244 -26.58 -4.44 8.70
CA GLU A 244 -27.95 -4.80 8.32
C GLU A 244 -28.94 -3.66 8.59
N GLY A 245 -29.85 -3.44 7.64
CA GLY A 245 -30.88 -2.39 7.74
C GLY A 245 -30.37 -0.95 7.53
N ASP A 246 -29.08 -0.75 7.24
CA ASP A 246 -28.53 0.58 7.00
C ASP A 246 -28.69 1.02 5.53
N GLU A 247 -29.50 2.05 5.31
CA GLU A 247 -29.72 2.64 3.98
C GLU A 247 -28.47 3.34 3.41
N ARG A 248 -27.47 3.64 4.24
CA ARG A 248 -26.26 4.36 3.85
C ARG A 248 -25.15 3.45 3.35
N ALA A 249 -25.35 2.12 3.36
CA ALA A 249 -24.34 1.12 3.02
C ALA A 249 -23.10 1.22 3.93
N MET A 250 -23.32 1.37 5.23
CA MET A 250 -22.23 1.32 6.21
C MET A 250 -21.57 -0.05 6.24
N ILE A 251 -20.24 -0.05 6.36
CA ILE A 251 -19.44 -1.25 6.53
C ILE A 251 -18.85 -1.31 7.94
N ARG A 252 -18.72 -2.52 8.48
CA ARG A 252 -18.05 -2.81 9.75
C ARG A 252 -16.95 -3.83 9.48
N GLU A 253 -15.73 -3.56 9.96
CA GLU A 253 -14.65 -4.54 9.90
C GLU A 253 -15.02 -5.76 10.75
N THR A 254 -14.86 -6.94 10.18
CA THR A 254 -15.16 -8.21 10.86
C THR A 254 -14.20 -8.47 12.01
N ASP A 255 -14.68 -9.13 13.07
CA ASP A 255 -13.84 -9.43 14.24
C ASP A 255 -12.63 -10.32 13.89
N GLU A 256 -12.77 -11.20 12.89
CA GLU A 256 -11.66 -12.01 12.39
C GLU A 256 -10.54 -11.13 11.80
N SER A 257 -10.90 -10.15 10.97
CA SER A 257 -9.95 -9.18 10.40
C SER A 257 -9.24 -8.38 11.49
N MET A 258 -10.00 -7.85 12.45
CA MET A 258 -9.47 -7.09 13.58
C MET A 258 -8.47 -7.91 14.40
N ARG A 259 -8.81 -9.17 14.73
CA ARG A 259 -7.92 -10.08 15.46
C ARG A 259 -6.65 -10.39 14.66
N ARG A 260 -6.78 -10.63 13.35
CA ARG A 260 -5.64 -10.93 12.45
C ARG A 260 -4.61 -9.79 12.42
N ARG A 261 -5.07 -8.53 12.48
CA ARG A 261 -4.18 -7.35 12.49
C ARG A 261 -3.89 -6.77 13.88
N GLY A 262 -4.35 -7.41 14.95
CA GLY A 262 -4.11 -6.97 16.33
C GLY A 262 -4.83 -5.67 16.73
N ALA A 263 -5.93 -5.32 16.07
CA ALA A 263 -6.72 -4.13 16.37
C ALA A 263 -7.76 -4.37 17.47
N LYS A 264 -8.07 -3.32 18.25
CA LYS A 264 -9.13 -3.35 19.27
C LYS A 264 -10.49 -3.07 18.63
N GLU A 265 -11.56 -3.64 19.18
CA GLU A 265 -12.92 -3.47 18.67
C GLU A 265 -13.30 -1.99 18.60
N GLU A 266 -13.62 -1.53 17.39
CA GLU A 266 -14.13 -0.18 17.12
C GLU A 266 -15.52 -0.32 16.49
N GLY A 267 -16.46 0.52 16.93
CA GLY A 267 -17.85 0.46 16.45
C GLY A 267 -17.98 0.73 14.94
N PRO A 268 -19.16 0.45 14.35
CA PRO A 268 -19.40 0.69 12.92
C PRO A 268 -19.18 2.16 12.56
N ARG A 269 -18.40 2.40 11.51
CA ARG A 269 -17.97 3.74 11.08
C ARG A 269 -18.83 4.25 9.93
N LEU A 270 -19.18 5.53 10.00
CA LEU A 270 -20.14 6.15 9.09
C LEU A 270 -19.39 6.94 8.02
N ASN A 271 -19.51 6.54 6.76
CA ASN A 271 -19.09 7.38 5.64
C ASN A 271 -20.15 8.48 5.44
N ARG A 272 -19.87 9.73 5.84
CA ARG A 272 -20.84 10.85 5.91
C ARG A 272 -20.65 11.89 4.80
N PRO A 273 -21.48 11.87 3.74
CA PRO A 273 -21.65 13.04 2.87
C PRO A 273 -22.67 14.07 3.38
N LYS A 274 -23.65 13.67 4.20
CA LYS A 274 -24.87 14.48 4.47
C LYS A 274 -24.78 15.52 5.60
N GLU A 275 -23.67 15.62 6.33
CA GLU A 275 -23.52 16.62 7.42
C GLU A 275 -22.76 17.88 7.00
N ARG A 276 -22.32 17.97 5.74
CA ARG A 276 -21.50 19.09 5.27
C ARG A 276 -22.11 19.76 4.05
N GLY A 277 -22.97 20.69 4.38
CA GLY A 277 -23.71 21.52 3.43
C GLY A 277 -24.82 22.28 4.14
N LYS A 278 -24.50 22.98 5.24
CA LYS A 278 -25.29 24.18 5.54
C LYS A 278 -24.81 25.25 4.59
N SER A 279 -25.69 25.57 3.66
CA SER A 279 -25.68 26.74 2.79
C SER A 279 -24.86 27.91 3.37
N ILE A 280 -23.84 28.35 2.64
CA ILE A 280 -23.54 29.78 2.64
C ILE A 280 -24.55 30.38 1.67
N SER A 281 -25.70 30.74 2.24
CA SER A 281 -26.63 31.67 1.63
C SER A 281 -26.10 33.09 1.87
N VAL A 282 -25.85 33.78 0.74
CA VAL A 282 -25.40 35.19 0.57
C VAL A 282 -23.93 35.45 0.86
#